data_AF-A0A932CIY2-F1
#
_entry.id   AF-A0A932CIY2-F1
#
_cell.length_a   1.000
_cell.length_b   1.000
_cell.length_c   1.000
_cell.angle_alpha   90.00
_cell.angle_beta   90.00
_cell.angle_gamma   90.00
#
_symmetry.space_group_name_H-M   'P 1'
#
loop_
_entity.id
_entity.type
_entity.pdbx_description
1 polymer ?
#
loop_
_entity_poly.entity_id
_entity_poly.type
_entity_poly.pdbx_seq_one_letter_code
_entity_poly.pdbx_strand_id
1 'polypeptide(L)' 'MQYSVEHQVLERNDAGLVCTHYWLIASPNGPTSQGVCKVCGEAREFKNSVQITSWESEGGDYRQHGLTVDRTL' A
#
# COMPACT_ATOMS: atom_id res chain seq x y z
N MET A 1 22.35 41.34 -23.00
CA MET A 1 23.17 40.67 -21.97
C MET A 1 22.24 40.38 -20.81
N GLN A 2 22.07 39.22 -20.19
CA GLN A 2 22.29 37.81 -20.50
C GLN A 2 21.70 37.10 -19.27
N TYR A 3 20.60 36.37 -19.39
CA TYR A 3 20.13 35.50 -18.29
C TYR A 3 19.20 34.41 -18.82
N SER A 4 19.82 33.37 -19.37
CA SER A 4 19.22 32.04 -19.43
C SER A 4 19.79 31.28 -18.24
N VAL A 5 18.99 31.01 -17.21
CA VAL A 5 19.37 30.09 -16.14
C VAL A 5 18.87 28.70 -16.52
N GLU A 6 19.70 27.96 -17.24
CA GLU A 6 19.46 26.55 -17.50
C GLU A 6 19.73 25.77 -16.20
N HIS A 7 18.66 25.46 -15.47
CA HIS A 7 18.71 24.56 -14.32
C HIS A 7 18.92 23.13 -14.83
N GLN A 8 20.18 22.75 -15.02
CA GLN A 8 20.55 21.37 -15.31
C GLN A 8 20.41 20.55 -14.01
N VAL A 9 19.27 19.84 -13.88
CA VAL A 9 19.00 18.93 -12.76
C VAL A 9 19.96 17.75 -12.90
N LEU A 10 21.02 17.74 -12.09
CA LEU A 10 22.00 16.65 -12.03
C LEU A 10 21.29 15.35 -11.66
N GLU A 11 21.16 14.46 -12.65
CA GLU A 11 20.60 13.13 -12.51
C GLU A 11 21.47 12.32 -11.53
N ARG A 12 20.96 12.08 -10.32
CA ARG A 12 21.69 11.31 -9.29
C ARG A 12 21.74 9.84 -9.68
N ASN A 13 22.78 9.45 -10.40
CA ASN A 13 23.07 8.06 -10.73
C ASN A 13 23.70 7.34 -9.53
N ASP A 14 22.88 6.83 -8.61
CA ASP A 14 23.30 5.96 -7.49
C ASP A 14 23.37 4.47 -7.90
N ALA A 15 23.50 4.17 -9.20
CA ALA A 15 23.33 2.83 -9.76
C ALA A 15 24.47 1.81 -9.48
N GLY A 16 25.29 2.01 -8.45
CA GLY A 16 26.47 1.17 -8.21
C GLY A 16 26.76 0.76 -6.77
N LEU A 17 26.03 1.31 -5.78
CA LEU A 17 26.27 0.98 -4.37
C LEU A 17 25.05 0.24 -3.82
N VAL A 18 25.30 -0.91 -3.19
CA VAL A 18 24.24 -1.71 -2.57
C VAL A 18 23.70 -0.94 -1.37
N CYS A 19 22.67 -0.12 -1.59
CA CYS A 19 22.08 0.69 -0.53
C CYS A 19 21.25 -0.21 0.40
N THR A 20 21.66 -0.30 1.66
CA THR A 20 20.80 -0.89 2.70
C THR A 20 19.72 0.12 3.06
N HIS A 21 18.54 -0.02 2.45
CA HIS A 21 17.49 0.98 2.57
C HIS A 21 16.84 0.99 3.95
N TYR A 22 17.05 2.08 4.69
CA TYR A 22 16.28 2.39 5.89
C TYR A 22 15.08 3.26 5.51
N TRP A 23 13.88 2.65 5.49
CA TRP A 23 12.65 3.30 5.04
C TRP A 23 11.96 4.08 6.16
N LEU A 24 11.70 5.37 5.94
CA LEU A 24 10.81 6.19 6.75
C LEU A 24 9.44 6.19 6.09
N ILE A 25 8.49 5.43 6.63
CA ILE A 25 7.12 5.33 6.14
C ILE A 25 6.28 6.44 6.80
N ALA A 26 5.62 7.26 5.99
CA ALA A 26 4.74 8.32 6.45
C ALA A 26 3.48 7.75 7.14
N SER A 27 2.76 8.60 7.86
CA SER A 27 1.48 8.25 8.47
C SER A 27 0.53 7.61 7.45
N PRO A 28 -0.27 6.61 7.85
CA PRO A 28 -1.19 5.95 6.94
C PRO A 28 -2.26 6.92 6.44
N ASN A 29 -2.22 7.24 5.14
CA ASN A 29 -3.20 8.08 4.46
C ASN A 29 -4.06 7.25 3.50
N GLY A 30 -4.54 6.08 3.96
CA GLY A 30 -5.35 5.16 3.16
C GLY A 30 -4.77 3.75 3.06
N PRO A 31 -5.02 3.00 1.96
CA PRO A 31 -4.54 1.62 1.80
C PRO A 31 -3.04 1.52 1.56
N THR A 32 -2.40 2.62 1.17
CA THR A 32 -0.96 2.72 0.95
C THR A 32 -0.37 3.92 1.68
N SER A 33 0.93 3.85 1.95
CA SER A 33 1.73 4.90 2.58
C SER A 33 2.98 5.12 1.76
N GLN A 34 3.40 6.38 1.61
CA GLN A 34 4.69 6.68 1.00
C GLN A 34 5.82 6.47 2.01
N GLY A 35 6.90 5.83 1.57
CA GLY A 35 8.12 5.68 2.34
C GLY A 35 9.33 6.21 1.58
N VAL A 36 10.19 6.94 2.27
CA VAL A 36 11.42 7.51 1.71
C VAL A 36 12.63 6.90 2.41
N CYS A 37 13.64 6.50 1.66
CA CYS A 37 14.88 5.99 2.20
C CYS A 37 15.69 7.13 2.83
N LYS A 38 16.09 6.98 4.10
CA LYS A 38 16.94 7.97 4.80
C LYS A 38 18.31 8.16 4.16
N VAL A 39 18.79 7.13 3.45
CA VAL A 39 20.18 7.04 2.99
C VAL A 39 20.32 7.61 1.58
N CYS A 40 19.60 7.04 0.61
CA CYS A 40 19.67 7.47 -0.80
C CYS A 40 18.56 8.43 -1.22
N GLY A 41 17.50 8.57 -0.41
CA GLY A 41 16.33 9.38 -0.75
C GLY A 41 15.36 8.74 -1.73
N GLU A 42 15.54 7.44 -2.05
CA GLU A 42 14.59 6.67 -2.87
C GLU A 42 13.18 6.72 -2.26
N ALA A 43 12.15 6.90 -3.08
CA ALA A 43 10.76 6.93 -2.64
C ALA A 43 10.02 5.68 -3.15
N ARG A 44 9.33 4.97 -2.25
CA ARG A 44 8.52 3.79 -2.59
C ARG A 44 7.19 3.83 -1.88
N GLU A 45 6.20 3.20 -2.50
CA GLU A 45 4.87 3.03 -1.90
C GLU A 45 4.80 1.69 -1.15
N PHE A 46 4.30 1.74 0.08
CA PHE A 46 4.12 0.60 0.97
C PHE A 46 2.62 0.37 1.19
N LYS A 47 2.16 -0.87 1.07
CA LYS A 47 0.77 -1.23 1.39
C LYS A 47 0.59 -1.25 2.91
N ASN A 48 -0.41 -0.55 3.40
CA ASN A 48 -0.81 -0.64 4.80
C ASN A 48 -1.49 -1.98 5.04
N SER A 49 -1.37 -2.50 6.26
CA SER A 49 -2.12 -3.69 6.68
C SER A 49 -3.60 -3.33 6.81
N VAL A 50 -4.34 -3.43 5.71
CA VAL A 50 -5.80 -3.44 5.73
C VAL A 50 -6.23 -4.82 6.17
N GLN A 51 -6.79 -4.91 7.38
CA GLN A 51 -7.41 -6.12 7.89
C GLN A 51 -8.68 -6.37 7.05
N ILE A 52 -8.56 -7.05 5.90
CA ILE A 52 -9.69 -7.83 5.40
C ILE A 52 -9.75 -9.04 6.33
N THR A 53 -10.47 -8.87 7.43
CA THR A 53 -11.00 -9.99 8.18
C THR A 53 -12.13 -10.59 7.33
N SER A 54 -11.77 -11.37 6.31
CA SER A 54 -12.66 -12.41 5.81
C SER A 54 -12.10 -13.74 6.28
N TRP A 55 -12.21 -13.97 7.59
CA TRP A 55 -12.26 -15.32 8.13
C TRP A 55 -13.71 -15.82 8.08
N GLU A 56 -14.48 -15.44 7.06
CA GLU A 56 -15.74 -16.10 6.71
C GLU A 56 -15.42 -17.49 6.14
N SER A 57 -14.76 -18.31 6.95
CA SER A 57 -15.23 -19.63 7.35
C SER A 57 -15.86 -20.37 6.19
N GLU A 58 -14.98 -20.95 5.39
CA GLU A 58 -15.25 -22.02 4.42
C GLU A 58 -15.74 -23.31 5.12
N GLY A 59 -16.52 -23.19 6.20
CA GLY A 59 -16.88 -24.30 7.09
C GLY A 59 -17.99 -23.98 8.09
N GLY A 60 -18.77 -22.92 7.91
CA GLY A 60 -19.94 -22.62 8.74
C GLY A 60 -21.23 -22.81 7.97
N ASP A 61 -21.91 -23.93 8.21
CA ASP A 61 -23.32 -24.19 7.87
C ASP A 61 -24.22 -23.11 8.51
N TYR A 62 -24.29 -21.92 7.91
CA TYR A 62 -25.32 -20.94 8.25
C TYR A 62 -26.61 -21.41 7.61
N ARG A 63 -27.42 -22.13 8.40
CA ARG A 63 -28.80 -22.50 8.10
C ARG A 63 -29.67 -21.26 7.86
N GLN A 64 -29.57 -20.70 6.66
CA GLN A 64 -30.61 -19.87 6.06
C GLN A 64 -31.76 -20.78 5.61
N HIS A 65 -32.41 -21.41 6.58
CA HIS A 65 -33.76 -21.94 6.41
C HIS A 65 -34.72 -20.74 6.44
N GLY A 66 -34.86 -20.10 5.28
CA GLY A 66 -35.97 -19.22 5.01
C GLY A 66 -37.29 -19.97 5.25
N LEU A 67 -38.19 -19.30 5.96
CA LEU A 67 -39.63 -19.49 5.83
C LEU A 67 -39.93 -19.66 4.33
N THR A 68 -40.40 -20.81 3.85
CA THR A 68 -41.83 -21.14 3.79
C THR A 68 -42.02 -22.66 3.75
N VAL A 69 -42.68 -23.24 4.75
CA VAL A 69 -43.43 -24.49 4.52
C VAL A 69 -44.88 -24.20 4.84
N ASP A 70 -45.68 -24.14 3.78
CA ASP A 70 -47.14 -24.14 3.84
C ASP A 70 -47.59 -25.34 4.69
N ARG A 71 -48.24 -25.06 5.81
CA ARG A 71 -48.88 -26.05 6.67
C ARG A 71 -50.36 -26.07 6.31
N THR A 72 -50.74 -26.86 5.32
CA THR A 72 -52.12 -27.33 5.19
C THR A 72 -52.12 -28.80 4.78
N LEU A 73 -52.55 -29.64 5.72
CA LEU A 73 -53.09 -30.98 5.49
C LEU A 73 -54.52 -30.85 4.97
#